data_AF-A0A7D5BXK4-F1
#
_entry.id   AF-A0A7D5BXK4-F1
#
_cell.length_a   1.000
_cell.length_b   1.000
_cell.length_c   1.000
_cell.angle_alpha   90.00
_cell.angle_beta   90.00
_cell.angle_gamma   90.00
#
_symmetry.space_group_name_H-M   'P 1'
#
loop_
_entity.id
_entity.type
_entity.pdbx_description
1 polymer ?
#
loop_
_entity_poly.entity_id
_entity_poly.type
_entity_poly.pdbx_seq_one_letter_code
_entity_poly.pdbx_strand_id
1 'polypeptide(L)'
;MKRPRVVVALLVVVAVGLALSGAFSGPPAEEPAASTVPEESLIAVEGDYRLWPYTSRSTSIEGRTLAINVVFHADAAATRAAIESGAAADWEETDETESATTADTEQVRAFVERDWDDARSSTRYTYVEGPTGGVWLTETFELHDGAYLGVRDHLRAYESPGGAYTAIQAHEEYYDWFRLRHTVPGIDEPAVRLEDEFIRGGVDAEVRREYRGIEGGWSDGWISVIELASLATVGGVLLRRRTRTAAVDLARRSRREAARHADAAVLGAALAAVVVGVRAAGVGLELAYPSLPPKAIAGPLYLVLAVGLPALVVLRARECDPAAAALGVAVGLGAGFVVDFAALGVAVPPDLIVHRIALLAALGVVAIGRAAADRPVLAAGALAWAIGLALPLADVI
;
A
#
# COMPACT_ATOMS: atom_id res chain seq x y z
N MET A 1 33.72 8.51 -18.31
CA MET A 1 33.93 7.02 -18.31
C MET A 1 33.65 6.48 -19.72
N LYS A 2 34.11 5.27 -20.09
CA LYS A 2 33.81 4.69 -21.42
C LYS A 2 32.35 4.19 -21.48
N ARG A 3 31.54 4.66 -22.44
CA ARG A 3 30.09 4.33 -22.62
C ARG A 3 29.71 2.88 -22.32
N PRO A 4 30.33 1.84 -22.92
CA PRO A 4 29.94 0.45 -22.68
C PRO A 4 30.07 0.00 -21.21
N ARG A 5 31.00 0.57 -20.43
CA ARG A 5 31.10 0.26 -18.98
C ARG A 5 29.91 0.79 -18.19
N VAL A 6 29.32 1.92 -18.60
CA VAL A 6 28.12 2.49 -17.97
C VAL A 6 26.89 1.64 -18.30
N VAL A 7 26.74 1.23 -19.57
CA VAL A 7 25.65 0.33 -19.99
C VAL A 7 25.72 -1.01 -19.26
N VAL A 8 26.90 -1.64 -19.19
CA VAL A 8 27.08 -2.90 -18.44
C VAL A 8 26.78 -2.72 -16.95
N ALA A 9 27.24 -1.63 -16.32
CA ALA A 9 26.93 -1.37 -14.92
C ALA A 9 25.42 -1.19 -14.68
N LEU A 10 24.71 -0.47 -15.55
CA LEU A 10 23.24 -0.32 -15.45
C LEU A 10 22.51 -1.66 -15.65
N LEU A 11 22.93 -2.50 -16.60
CA LEU A 11 22.34 -3.83 -16.80
C LEU A 11 22.62 -4.79 -15.62
N VAL A 12 23.77 -4.65 -14.95
CA VAL A 12 24.04 -5.35 -13.68
C VAL A 12 23.13 -4.83 -12.56
N VAL A 13 22.87 -3.52 -12.47
CA VAL A 13 21.89 -2.96 -11.52
C VAL A 13 20.48 -3.48 -11.80
N VAL A 14 20.07 -3.63 -13.06
CA VAL A 14 18.80 -4.30 -13.40
C VAL A 14 18.80 -5.75 -12.91
N ALA A 15 19.80 -6.55 -13.29
CA ALA A 15 19.82 -7.98 -12.99
C ALA A 15 19.85 -8.26 -11.47
N VAL A 16 20.69 -7.53 -10.74
CA VAL A 16 20.75 -7.62 -9.27
C VAL A 16 19.47 -7.08 -8.63
N GLY A 17 18.91 -5.98 -9.13
CA GLY A 17 17.69 -5.39 -8.60
C GLY A 17 16.47 -6.30 -8.76
N LEU A 18 16.27 -6.91 -9.92
CA LEU A 18 15.18 -7.86 -10.14
C LEU A 18 15.35 -9.14 -9.31
N ALA A 19 16.58 -9.66 -9.18
CA ALA A 19 16.85 -10.82 -8.32
C ALA A 19 16.59 -10.55 -6.83
N LEU A 20 17.01 -9.37 -6.33
CA LEU A 20 16.76 -8.95 -4.95
C LEU A 20 15.28 -8.60 -4.70
N SER A 21 14.55 -8.09 -5.69
CA SER A 21 13.11 -7.81 -5.57
C SER A 21 12.32 -9.05 -5.18
N GLY A 22 12.64 -10.22 -5.75
CA GLY A 22 12.01 -11.49 -5.35
C GLY A 22 12.45 -11.94 -3.95
N ALA A 23 13.75 -11.79 -3.62
CA ALA A 23 14.31 -12.20 -2.33
C ALA A 23 13.83 -11.37 -1.12
N PHE A 24 13.20 -10.22 -1.35
CA PHE A 24 12.63 -9.34 -0.31
C PHE A 24 11.09 -9.22 -0.39
N SER A 25 10.41 -10.04 -1.21
CA SER A 25 8.94 -9.96 -1.41
C SER A 25 8.16 -10.52 -0.21
N GLY A 26 8.12 -9.71 0.86
CA GLY A 26 7.64 -10.09 2.19
C GLY A 26 8.75 -10.72 3.05
N PRO A 27 8.56 -10.81 4.39
CA PRO A 27 9.39 -11.71 5.18
C PRO A 27 9.17 -13.14 4.70
N PRO A 28 10.16 -14.05 4.80
CA PRO A 28 9.84 -15.47 4.79
C PRO A 28 8.86 -15.71 5.95
N ALA A 29 7.63 -16.11 5.62
CA ALA A 29 6.86 -16.90 6.56
C ALA A 29 7.69 -18.16 6.76
N GLU A 30 8.40 -18.26 7.89
CA GLU A 30 9.20 -19.42 8.22
C GLU A 30 8.29 -20.64 8.08
N GLU A 31 8.64 -21.54 7.14
CA GLU A 31 7.75 -22.62 6.71
C GLU A 31 7.47 -23.49 7.93
N PRO A 32 6.22 -23.53 8.42
CA PRO A 32 5.92 -24.21 9.66
C PRO A 32 6.23 -25.69 9.47
N ALA A 33 7.11 -26.24 10.31
CA ALA A 33 7.64 -27.60 10.15
C ALA A 33 6.60 -28.72 10.36
N ALA A 34 5.35 -28.38 10.66
CA ALA A 34 4.21 -29.26 10.78
C ALA A 34 3.26 -29.08 9.58
N SER A 35 2.51 -30.13 9.23
CA SER A 35 1.41 -30.06 8.24
C SER A 35 0.05 -29.72 8.87
N THR A 36 0.03 -29.45 10.18
CA THR A 36 -1.15 -29.18 11.00
C THR A 36 -0.86 -27.99 11.92
N VAL A 37 -1.87 -27.18 12.22
CA VAL A 37 -1.74 -26.03 13.14
C VAL A 37 -1.20 -26.52 14.50
N PRO A 38 -0.04 -26.02 14.96
CA PRO A 38 0.49 -26.39 16.27
C PRO A 38 -0.38 -25.82 17.39
N GLU A 39 -0.67 -26.62 18.43
CA GLU A 39 -1.54 -26.21 19.55
C GLU A 39 -0.95 -25.01 20.31
N GLU A 40 0.37 -24.95 20.41
CA GLU A 40 1.13 -23.83 20.99
C GLU A 40 1.04 -22.52 20.19
N SER A 41 0.55 -22.56 18.95
CA SER A 41 0.32 -21.39 18.10
C SER A 41 -1.12 -20.84 18.18
N LEU A 42 -1.99 -21.48 18.95
CA LEU A 42 -3.39 -21.08 19.13
C LEU A 42 -3.55 -20.15 20.33
N ILE A 43 -4.19 -18.99 20.12
CA ILE A 43 -4.48 -18.02 21.17
C ILE A 43 -5.92 -18.21 21.68
N ALA A 44 -6.11 -18.26 23.00
CA ALA A 44 -7.43 -18.25 23.60
C ALA A 44 -7.98 -16.81 23.60
N VAL A 45 -9.06 -16.56 22.84
CA VAL A 45 -9.78 -15.28 22.80
C VAL A 45 -10.91 -15.33 23.83
N GLU A 46 -12.12 -15.68 23.41
CA GLU A 46 -13.28 -15.88 24.28
C GLU A 46 -14.10 -17.10 23.81
N GLY A 47 -14.86 -17.71 24.73
CA GLY A 47 -15.63 -18.92 24.49
C GLY A 47 -14.76 -20.17 24.30
N ASP A 48 -15.35 -21.21 23.71
CA ASP A 48 -14.72 -22.53 23.59
C ASP A 48 -13.70 -22.64 22.43
N TYR A 49 -13.46 -21.59 21.64
CA TYR A 49 -12.68 -21.63 20.39
C TYR A 49 -11.36 -20.85 20.47
N ARG A 50 -10.24 -21.56 20.37
CA ARG A 50 -8.90 -20.97 20.25
C ARG A 50 -8.62 -20.56 18.80
N LEU A 51 -8.05 -19.39 18.57
CA LEU A 51 -7.78 -18.81 17.25
C LEU A 51 -6.33 -19.06 16.82
N TRP A 52 -6.09 -19.46 15.57
CA TRP A 52 -4.79 -19.34 14.92
C TRP A 52 -4.62 -17.90 14.41
N PRO A 53 -3.68 -17.09 14.93
CA PRO A 53 -3.68 -15.64 14.76
C PRO A 53 -3.13 -15.17 13.39
N TYR A 54 -3.41 -15.91 12.32
CA TYR A 54 -2.99 -15.60 10.95
C TYR A 54 -4.08 -15.91 9.94
N THR A 55 -3.97 -15.29 8.76
CA THR A 55 -4.71 -15.68 7.56
C THR A 55 -3.81 -16.47 6.61
N SER A 56 -4.41 -17.28 5.74
CA SER A 56 -3.72 -18.14 4.78
C SER A 56 -4.38 -18.12 3.40
N ARG A 57 -3.60 -18.37 2.34
CA ARG A 57 -4.08 -18.49 0.95
C ARG A 57 -4.86 -19.79 0.67
N SER A 58 -4.81 -20.75 1.60
CA SER A 58 -5.44 -22.07 1.50
C SER A 58 -5.80 -22.59 2.89
N THR A 59 -6.50 -23.72 2.97
CA THR A 59 -6.75 -24.44 4.23
C THR A 59 -5.51 -25.24 4.69
N SER A 60 -4.36 -24.57 4.73
CA SER A 60 -3.05 -25.08 5.16
C SER A 60 -2.25 -23.94 5.78
N ILE A 61 -1.40 -24.25 6.76
CA ILE A 61 -0.51 -23.29 7.40
C ILE A 61 0.69 -22.90 6.53
N GLU A 62 1.00 -23.68 5.49
CA GLU A 62 2.00 -23.34 4.45
C GLU A 62 1.62 -22.06 3.69
N GLY A 63 0.31 -21.79 3.56
CA GLY A 63 -0.21 -20.62 2.85
C GLY A 63 -0.21 -19.31 3.66
N ARG A 64 0.38 -19.30 4.87
CA ARG A 64 0.39 -18.18 5.84
C ARG A 64 0.70 -16.83 5.17
N THR A 65 -0.10 -15.82 5.52
CA THR A 65 0.03 -14.43 5.06
C THR A 65 0.13 -13.46 6.25
N LEU A 66 -0.81 -12.54 6.41
CA LEU A 66 -0.79 -11.52 7.46
C LEU A 66 -1.38 -12.06 8.77
N ALA A 67 -1.02 -11.44 9.89
CA ALA A 67 -1.58 -11.75 11.21
C ALA A 67 -3.01 -11.21 11.38
N ILE A 68 -3.77 -11.81 12.30
CA ILE A 68 -4.94 -11.15 12.92
C ILE A 68 -4.40 -10.12 13.92
N ASN A 69 -4.90 -8.88 13.87
CA ASN A 69 -4.42 -7.77 14.68
C ASN A 69 -5.51 -7.09 15.53
N VAL A 70 -6.79 -7.28 15.21
CA VAL A 70 -7.92 -6.78 16.02
C VAL A 70 -8.92 -7.91 16.29
N VAL A 71 -9.59 -7.92 17.43
CA VAL A 71 -10.67 -8.85 17.76
C VAL A 71 -11.78 -8.16 18.54
N PHE A 72 -13.03 -8.39 18.13
CA PHE A 72 -14.23 -7.92 18.83
C PHE A 72 -14.86 -9.07 19.61
N HIS A 73 -15.23 -8.85 20.87
CA HIS A 73 -16.01 -9.79 21.67
C HIS A 73 -17.52 -9.65 21.35
N ALA A 74 -17.85 -9.91 20.09
CA ALA A 74 -19.20 -9.82 19.52
C ALA A 74 -19.32 -10.70 18.25
N ASP A 75 -20.56 -11.04 17.87
CA ASP A 75 -20.86 -11.67 16.59
C ASP A 75 -20.57 -10.74 15.39
N ALA A 76 -20.56 -11.29 14.18
CA ALA A 76 -20.16 -10.53 13.00
C ALA A 76 -21.19 -9.46 12.58
N ALA A 77 -22.47 -9.63 12.89
CA ALA A 77 -23.50 -8.64 12.57
C ALA A 77 -23.41 -7.43 13.52
N ALA A 78 -23.22 -7.68 14.82
CA ALA A 78 -22.95 -6.65 15.81
C ALA A 78 -21.61 -5.93 15.53
N THR A 79 -20.56 -6.68 15.19
CA THR A 79 -19.24 -6.11 14.84
C THR A 79 -19.32 -5.24 13.59
N ARG A 80 -19.96 -5.72 12.52
CA ARG A 80 -20.16 -4.94 11.28
C ARG A 80 -20.98 -3.67 11.56
N ALA A 81 -22.09 -3.78 12.27
CA ALA A 81 -22.93 -2.64 12.63
C ALA A 81 -22.20 -1.62 13.49
N ALA A 82 -21.31 -2.03 14.39
CA ALA A 82 -20.49 -1.11 15.20
C ALA A 82 -19.48 -0.31 14.34
N ILE A 83 -18.88 -0.95 13.34
CA ILE A 83 -17.96 -0.29 12.39
C ILE A 83 -18.73 0.68 11.47
N GLU A 84 -19.87 0.24 10.91
CA GLU A 84 -20.69 1.05 10.00
C GLU A 84 -21.43 2.19 10.72
N SER A 85 -21.91 2.00 11.95
CA SER A 85 -22.62 3.06 12.70
C SER A 85 -21.69 4.15 13.24
N GLY A 86 -20.39 3.90 13.39
CA GLY A 86 -19.39 4.93 13.67
C GLY A 86 -19.27 6.01 12.59
N ALA A 87 -19.83 5.75 11.39
CA ALA A 87 -19.92 6.68 10.26
C ALA A 87 -21.30 7.35 10.12
N ALA A 88 -22.25 7.08 11.03
CA ALA A 88 -23.65 7.46 10.90
C ALA A 88 -24.32 7.87 12.23
N ALA A 89 -23.54 8.38 13.18
CA ALA A 89 -24.01 8.81 14.49
C ALA A 89 -24.74 10.17 14.41
N ASP A 90 -26.03 10.13 14.07
CA ASP A 90 -26.92 11.30 14.01
C ASP A 90 -26.89 12.13 15.32
N TRP A 91 -26.76 13.45 15.19
CA TRP A 91 -26.58 14.36 16.33
C TRP A 91 -27.93 14.79 16.91
N GLU A 92 -28.16 14.64 18.23
CA GLU A 92 -29.25 15.41 18.87
C GLU A 92 -28.88 16.91 18.93
N GLU A 93 -29.74 17.71 18.30
CA GLU A 93 -29.65 19.17 18.22
C GLU A 93 -29.79 19.79 19.62
N THR A 94 -28.71 20.39 20.15
CA THR A 94 -28.73 21.10 21.45
C THR A 94 -28.97 22.60 21.23
N ASP A 95 -29.90 23.19 22.01
CA ASP A 95 -30.53 24.49 21.78
C ASP A 95 -29.62 25.69 21.43
N GLU A 96 -30.18 26.61 20.63
CA GLU A 96 -29.59 27.91 20.26
C GLU A 96 -29.42 28.89 21.44
N THR A 97 -28.47 28.71 22.36
CA THR A 97 -27.92 29.85 23.15
C THR A 97 -26.56 29.63 23.85
N GLU A 98 -25.44 29.85 23.13
CA GLU A 98 -24.39 30.74 23.64
C GLU A 98 -23.47 31.24 22.51
N SER A 99 -23.03 32.51 22.58
CA SER A 99 -22.38 33.21 21.46
C SER A 99 -20.88 33.45 21.63
N ALA A 100 -20.15 33.15 20.55
CA ALA A 100 -18.91 33.83 20.12
C ALA A 100 -17.72 33.91 21.10
N THR A 101 -16.75 33.02 20.88
CA THR A 101 -15.32 33.41 20.93
C THR A 101 -14.66 32.88 19.66
N THR A 102 -13.98 33.76 18.93
CA THR A 102 -13.43 33.48 17.61
C THR A 102 -12.18 32.61 17.67
N ALA A 103 -12.37 31.29 17.60
CA ALA A 103 -11.40 30.37 17.04
C ALA A 103 -11.89 29.94 15.65
N ASP A 104 -10.97 29.86 14.68
CA ASP A 104 -11.25 29.46 13.28
C ASP A 104 -11.47 27.94 13.22
N THR A 105 -12.60 27.50 13.76
CA THR A 105 -12.88 26.12 14.18
C THR A 105 -13.63 25.33 13.10
N GLU A 106 -14.21 26.04 12.12
CA GLU A 106 -15.03 25.50 11.04
C GLU A 106 -14.23 24.64 10.04
N GLN A 107 -12.89 24.69 10.10
CA GLN A 107 -11.99 23.83 9.34
C GLN A 107 -11.22 22.80 10.21
N VAL A 108 -11.52 22.76 11.52
CA VAL A 108 -11.05 21.74 12.48
C VAL A 108 -12.16 20.73 12.79
N ARG A 109 -13.44 21.08 12.54
CA ARG A 109 -14.58 20.14 12.52
C ARG A 109 -14.65 19.32 11.22
N ALA A 110 -13.49 18.82 10.80
CA ALA A 110 -13.33 17.76 9.82
C ALA A 110 -12.53 16.62 10.47
N PHE A 111 -13.08 16.11 11.59
CA PHE A 111 -12.85 14.70 11.92
C PHE A 111 -13.43 13.91 10.74
N VAL A 112 -12.62 13.04 10.15
CA VAL A 112 -13.03 12.30 8.95
C VAL A 112 -13.96 11.18 9.38
N GLU A 113 -15.26 11.42 9.19
CA GLU A 113 -16.30 10.40 9.10
C GLU A 113 -15.88 9.44 7.97
N ARG A 114 -15.68 8.16 8.31
CA ARG A 114 -15.07 7.16 7.41
C ARG A 114 -16.15 6.36 6.71
N ASP A 115 -16.16 6.39 5.39
CA ASP A 115 -17.21 5.77 4.57
C ASP A 115 -16.87 4.28 4.35
N TRP A 116 -17.17 3.44 5.35
CA TRP A 116 -16.85 2.01 5.35
C TRP A 116 -17.75 1.21 4.39
N ASP A 117 -17.21 0.88 3.22
CA ASP A 117 -17.95 0.35 2.07
C ASP A 117 -17.71 -1.18 1.86
N ASP A 118 -18.66 -1.84 1.17
CA ASP A 118 -18.76 -3.31 1.06
C ASP A 118 -17.66 -3.90 0.14
N ALA A 119 -16.62 -4.51 0.73
CA ALA A 119 -15.43 -4.94 -0.03
C ALA A 119 -15.54 -6.37 -0.59
N ARG A 120 -14.70 -6.68 -1.60
CA ARG A 120 -14.43 -8.06 -2.06
C ARG A 120 -12.99 -8.22 -2.51
N SER A 121 -12.31 -9.25 -2.02
CA SER A 121 -10.92 -9.56 -2.34
C SER A 121 -10.74 -11.04 -2.74
N SER A 122 -9.49 -11.50 -2.80
CA SER A 122 -9.19 -12.94 -2.94
C SER A 122 -9.34 -13.62 -1.57
N THR A 123 -10.21 -14.63 -1.46
CA THR A 123 -10.46 -15.41 -0.24
C THR A 123 -9.19 -15.78 0.52
N ARG A 124 -9.26 -15.68 1.84
CA ARG A 124 -8.27 -16.16 2.80
C ARG A 124 -8.97 -17.01 3.85
N TYR A 125 -8.18 -17.89 4.45
CA TYR A 125 -8.65 -18.80 5.49
C TYR A 125 -7.94 -18.47 6.80
N THR A 126 -8.67 -18.41 7.90
CA THR A 126 -8.09 -18.56 9.24
C THR A 126 -8.53 -19.90 9.84
N TYR A 127 -8.01 -20.26 11.01
CA TYR A 127 -8.31 -21.53 11.67
C TYR A 127 -8.68 -21.30 13.12
N VAL A 128 -9.68 -22.04 13.60
CA VAL A 128 -10.04 -22.10 15.01
C VAL A 128 -10.09 -23.55 15.47
N GLU A 129 -9.76 -23.81 16.73
CA GLU A 129 -9.94 -25.12 17.36
C GLU A 129 -10.89 -25.03 18.55
N GLY A 130 -11.93 -25.88 18.54
CA GLY A 130 -12.91 -25.98 19.62
C GLY A 130 -13.10 -27.42 20.12
N PRO A 131 -14.12 -27.67 20.98
CA PRO A 131 -14.27 -28.94 21.70
C PRO A 131 -14.51 -30.18 20.82
N THR A 132 -14.87 -29.98 19.55
CA THR A 132 -15.14 -31.03 18.55
C THR A 132 -14.00 -31.19 17.53
N GLY A 133 -12.88 -30.46 17.72
CA GLY A 133 -11.79 -30.32 16.76
C GLY A 133 -11.75 -28.94 16.12
N GLY A 134 -10.83 -28.74 15.17
CA GLY A 134 -10.63 -27.44 14.51
C GLY A 134 -11.09 -27.35 13.06
N VAL A 135 -11.41 -26.12 12.67
CA VAL A 135 -12.13 -25.75 11.44
C VAL A 135 -11.42 -24.59 10.77
N TRP A 136 -11.28 -24.66 9.44
CA TRP A 136 -10.85 -23.52 8.63
C TRP A 136 -12.05 -22.64 8.27
N LEU A 137 -11.96 -21.35 8.56
CA LEU A 137 -13.00 -20.34 8.33
C LEU A 137 -12.61 -19.48 7.13
N THR A 138 -13.57 -19.13 6.27
CA THR A 138 -13.45 -18.05 5.27
C THR A 138 -13.87 -16.72 5.89
N GLU A 139 -13.67 -15.61 5.17
CA GLU A 139 -14.23 -14.32 5.56
C GLU A 139 -15.76 -14.38 5.75
N THR A 140 -16.26 -13.81 6.85
CA THR A 140 -17.69 -13.55 7.09
C THR A 140 -18.12 -12.26 6.40
N PHE A 141 -17.28 -11.21 6.45
CA PHE A 141 -17.43 -9.98 5.67
C PHE A 141 -16.06 -9.33 5.40
N GLU A 142 -16.01 -8.46 4.38
CA GLU A 142 -14.87 -7.58 4.09
C GLU A 142 -15.38 -6.13 3.97
N LEU A 143 -14.66 -5.14 4.49
CA LEU A 143 -14.98 -3.70 4.37
C LEU A 143 -13.75 -2.89 3.89
N HIS A 144 -13.97 -1.71 3.31
CA HIS A 144 -12.87 -0.77 3.02
C HIS A 144 -13.22 0.70 3.24
N ASP A 145 -12.22 1.51 3.60
CA ASP A 145 -12.26 2.97 3.64
C ASP A 145 -11.21 3.50 2.66
N GLY A 146 -11.63 4.27 1.65
CA GLY A 146 -10.74 4.84 0.63
C GLY A 146 -10.69 4.08 -0.72
N ALA A 147 -9.85 4.58 -1.63
CA ALA A 147 -9.90 4.27 -3.06
C ALA A 147 -9.03 3.08 -3.49
N TYR A 148 -9.60 2.18 -4.29
CA TYR A 148 -9.00 0.96 -4.82
C TYR A 148 -7.73 1.23 -5.65
N LEU A 149 -7.72 2.26 -6.50
CA LEU A 149 -6.55 2.65 -7.32
C LEU A 149 -5.62 3.68 -6.61
N GLY A 150 -5.95 4.05 -5.37
CA GLY A 150 -5.23 4.98 -4.51
C GLY A 150 -4.56 4.25 -3.33
N VAL A 151 -5.02 4.59 -2.12
CA VAL A 151 -4.79 3.92 -0.84
C VAL A 151 -6.15 3.66 -0.22
N ARG A 152 -6.31 2.55 0.47
CA ARG A 152 -7.45 2.26 1.35
C ARG A 152 -7.04 1.46 2.57
N ASP A 153 -7.74 1.66 3.69
CA ASP A 153 -7.78 0.68 4.77
C ASP A 153 -8.76 -0.44 4.39
N HIS A 154 -8.47 -1.67 4.77
CA HIS A 154 -9.22 -2.85 4.41
C HIS A 154 -9.36 -3.80 5.60
N LEU A 155 -10.59 -4.20 5.92
CA LEU A 155 -10.91 -5.12 7.00
C LEU A 155 -11.37 -6.45 6.44
N ARG A 156 -10.96 -7.55 7.07
CA ARG A 156 -11.57 -8.89 6.87
C ARG A 156 -11.94 -9.49 8.21
N ALA A 157 -13.21 -9.81 8.37
CA ALA A 157 -13.75 -10.39 9.58
C ALA A 157 -13.97 -11.90 9.46
N TYR A 158 -13.62 -12.62 10.51
CA TYR A 158 -13.81 -14.06 10.65
C TYR A 158 -14.56 -14.33 11.95
N GLU A 159 -15.82 -14.74 11.84
CA GLU A 159 -16.66 -15.04 13.00
C GLU A 159 -16.30 -16.41 13.60
N SER A 160 -16.16 -16.47 14.92
CA SER A 160 -16.04 -17.74 15.63
C SER A 160 -17.31 -18.62 15.45
N PRO A 161 -17.22 -19.96 15.36
CA PRO A 161 -18.40 -20.82 15.11
C PRO A 161 -19.49 -20.82 16.19
N GLY A 162 -19.27 -20.10 17.31
CA GLY A 162 -20.26 -19.87 18.36
C GLY A 162 -20.73 -18.42 18.50
N GLY A 163 -20.27 -17.49 17.63
CA GLY A 163 -20.61 -16.06 17.70
C GLY A 163 -20.02 -15.31 18.91
N ALA A 164 -19.05 -15.91 19.62
CA ALA A 164 -18.46 -15.32 20.83
C ALA A 164 -17.51 -14.15 20.53
N TYR A 165 -16.74 -14.28 19.45
CA TYR A 165 -15.88 -13.22 18.93
C TYR A 165 -15.85 -13.18 17.40
N THR A 166 -15.45 -12.02 16.89
CA THR A 166 -15.14 -11.76 15.48
C THR A 166 -13.69 -11.29 15.37
N ALA A 167 -12.84 -12.13 14.77
CA ALA A 167 -11.43 -11.83 14.54
C ALA A 167 -11.26 -10.99 13.27
N ILE A 168 -10.50 -9.89 13.33
CA ILE A 168 -10.30 -8.97 12.21
C ILE A 168 -8.83 -8.87 11.81
N GLN A 169 -8.62 -8.98 10.49
CA GLN A 169 -7.41 -8.55 9.81
C GLN A 169 -7.64 -7.17 9.22
N ALA A 170 -7.07 -6.14 9.87
CA ALA A 170 -7.04 -4.77 9.38
C ALA A 170 -5.69 -4.52 8.68
N HIS A 171 -5.70 -4.07 7.42
CA HIS A 171 -4.46 -3.72 6.71
C HIS A 171 -4.64 -2.52 5.79
N GLU A 172 -3.56 -1.76 5.58
CA GLU A 172 -3.51 -0.69 4.59
C GLU A 172 -3.13 -1.34 3.26
N GLU A 173 -3.74 -0.93 2.16
CA GLU A 173 -3.29 -1.34 0.84
C GLU A 173 -3.35 -0.20 -0.17
N TYR A 174 -2.29 -0.06 -0.96
CA TYR A 174 -2.22 0.88 -2.08
C TYR A 174 -2.03 0.16 -3.41
N TYR A 175 -2.54 0.74 -4.49
CA TYR A 175 -2.38 0.15 -5.82
C TYR A 175 -0.99 0.43 -6.40
N ASP A 176 -0.22 -0.62 -6.65
CA ASP A 176 1.03 -0.52 -7.39
C ASP A 176 0.80 -0.63 -8.91
N TRP A 177 0.78 0.52 -9.57
CA TRP A 177 0.70 0.66 -11.03
C TRP A 177 1.80 -0.04 -11.84
N PHE A 178 2.94 -0.41 -11.24
CA PHE A 178 4.04 -1.12 -11.91
C PHE A 178 4.06 -2.63 -11.63
N ARG A 179 3.28 -3.10 -10.66
CA ARG A 179 3.04 -4.53 -10.38
C ARG A 179 1.60 -4.99 -10.69
N LEU A 180 0.67 -4.05 -10.94
CA LEU A 180 -0.79 -4.24 -11.08
C LEU A 180 -1.48 -5.01 -9.95
N ARG A 181 -0.93 -4.93 -8.74
CA ARG A 181 -1.50 -5.52 -7.53
C ARG A 181 -1.50 -4.52 -6.38
N HIS A 182 -2.40 -4.74 -5.43
CA HIS A 182 -2.31 -4.09 -4.14
C HIS A 182 -1.02 -4.52 -3.43
N THR A 183 -0.39 -3.58 -2.75
CA THR A 183 0.75 -3.85 -1.86
C THR A 183 0.39 -3.36 -0.47
N VAL A 184 0.57 -4.24 0.52
CA VAL A 184 0.38 -3.91 1.94
C VAL A 184 1.70 -3.36 2.49
N PRO A 185 1.73 -2.12 3.01
CA PRO A 185 2.93 -1.51 3.59
C PRO A 185 3.02 -1.66 5.12
N GLY A 186 1.97 -2.16 5.77
CA GLY A 186 1.88 -2.41 7.21
C GLY A 186 0.49 -2.87 7.65
N ILE A 187 0.38 -3.40 8.87
CA ILE A 187 -0.89 -3.76 9.52
C ILE A 187 -1.13 -3.00 10.84
N ASP A 188 -0.09 -2.40 11.42
CA ASP A 188 -0.18 -1.74 12.73
C ASP A 188 -0.92 -0.40 12.67
N GLU A 189 -0.61 0.47 11.70
CA GLU A 189 -1.30 1.76 11.56
C GLU A 189 -2.81 1.61 11.30
N PRO A 190 -3.29 0.69 10.43
CA PRO A 190 -4.71 0.34 10.31
C PRO A 190 -5.37 -0.12 11.60
N ALA A 191 -4.72 -0.98 12.38
CA ALA A 191 -5.24 -1.41 13.68
C ALA A 191 -5.37 -0.22 14.63
N VAL A 192 -4.31 0.59 14.77
CA VAL A 192 -4.32 1.79 15.61
C VAL A 192 -5.33 2.83 15.11
N ARG A 193 -5.57 2.94 13.79
CA ARG A 193 -6.61 3.81 13.22
C ARG A 193 -8.03 3.33 13.54
N LEU A 194 -8.27 2.01 13.52
CA LEU A 194 -9.56 1.42 13.92
C LEU A 194 -9.76 1.50 15.44
N GLU A 195 -8.73 1.20 16.24
CA GLU A 195 -8.71 1.44 17.70
C GLU A 195 -9.07 2.91 17.99
N ASP A 196 -8.49 3.85 17.25
CA ASP A 196 -8.76 5.29 17.37
C ASP A 196 -10.20 5.69 17.01
N GLU A 197 -10.90 4.94 16.15
CA GLU A 197 -12.34 5.12 15.90
C GLU A 197 -13.15 4.72 17.14
N PHE A 198 -12.90 3.54 17.71
CA PHE A 198 -13.60 3.09 18.92
C PHE A 198 -13.24 3.91 20.17
N ILE A 199 -12.05 4.52 20.22
CA ILE A 199 -11.61 5.42 21.29
C ILE A 199 -12.22 6.85 21.17
N ARG A 200 -12.68 7.28 19.97
CA ARG A 200 -13.07 8.69 19.70
C ARG A 200 -14.48 8.88 19.13
N GLY A 201 -15.04 7.88 18.46
CA GLY A 201 -16.28 7.97 17.68
C GLY A 201 -17.58 7.89 18.48
N GLY A 202 -17.52 7.85 19.81
CA GLY A 202 -18.71 7.84 20.67
C GLY A 202 -19.41 6.49 20.83
N VAL A 203 -18.87 5.42 20.24
CA VAL A 203 -19.28 4.03 20.55
C VAL A 203 -18.71 3.66 21.93
N ASP A 204 -19.53 3.07 22.80
CA ASP A 204 -19.09 2.56 24.09
C ASP A 204 -18.25 1.28 23.91
N ALA A 205 -16.93 1.45 23.79
CA ALA A 205 -15.96 0.39 23.59
C ALA A 205 -14.70 0.57 24.46
N GLU A 206 -14.34 -0.46 25.22
CA GLU A 206 -13.03 -0.59 25.86
C GLU A 206 -12.05 -1.31 24.92
N VAL A 207 -10.98 -0.61 24.55
CA VAL A 207 -9.90 -1.14 23.71
C VAL A 207 -8.70 -1.50 24.58
N ARG A 208 -8.25 -2.76 24.53
CA ARG A 208 -7.04 -3.25 25.23
C ARG A 208 -6.07 -3.89 24.22
N ARG A 209 -4.80 -3.50 24.22
CA ARG A 209 -3.74 -4.25 23.49
C ARG A 209 -3.16 -5.33 24.39
N GLU A 210 -3.25 -6.59 23.96
CA GLU A 210 -2.73 -7.76 24.67
C GLU A 210 -1.53 -8.38 23.96
N TYR A 211 -0.46 -8.67 24.70
CA TYR A 211 0.68 -9.40 24.14
C TYR A 211 0.37 -10.90 24.06
N ARG A 212 0.31 -11.43 22.84
CA ARG A 212 -0.01 -12.85 22.57
C ARG A 212 1.12 -13.63 21.90
N GLY A 213 2.28 -13.01 21.68
CA GLY A 213 3.48 -13.69 21.16
C GLY A 213 3.39 -14.09 19.68
N ILE A 214 2.65 -13.33 18.88
CA ILE A 214 2.42 -13.60 17.47
C ILE A 214 3.69 -13.28 16.67
N GLU A 215 4.39 -14.29 16.14
CA GLU A 215 5.65 -14.12 15.41
C GLU A 215 5.49 -14.19 13.89
N GLY A 216 5.87 -13.09 13.22
CA GLY A 216 5.73 -12.93 11.78
C GLY A 216 4.34 -12.43 11.39
N GLY A 217 3.97 -12.60 10.11
CA GLY A 217 2.70 -12.08 9.59
C GLY A 217 2.56 -10.54 9.67
N TRP A 218 3.68 -9.83 9.85
CA TRP A 218 3.77 -8.38 10.13
C TRP A 218 3.25 -7.93 11.52
N SER A 219 2.99 -8.84 12.47
CA SER A 219 2.61 -8.45 13.84
C SER A 219 3.81 -7.97 14.68
N ASP A 220 3.55 -7.04 15.61
CA ASP A 220 4.43 -6.64 16.71
C ASP A 220 4.40 -7.61 17.92
N GLY A 221 3.61 -8.69 17.82
CA GLY A 221 3.35 -9.67 18.87
C GLY A 221 2.13 -9.35 19.75
N TRP A 222 1.48 -8.21 19.52
CA TRP A 222 0.28 -7.78 20.22
C TRP A 222 -0.97 -7.92 19.33
N ILE A 223 -2.12 -8.00 19.99
CA ILE A 223 -3.45 -8.00 19.36
C ILE A 223 -4.36 -7.04 20.12
N SER A 224 -5.23 -6.33 19.41
CA SER A 224 -6.10 -5.30 19.98
C SER A 224 -7.51 -5.88 20.20
N VAL A 225 -7.89 -6.05 21.46
CA VAL A 225 -9.17 -6.64 21.89
C VAL A 225 -10.15 -5.52 22.22
N ILE A 226 -11.39 -5.65 21.74
CA ILE A 226 -12.44 -4.63 21.85
C ILE A 226 -13.69 -5.23 22.52
N GLU A 227 -14.01 -4.73 23.72
CA GLU A 227 -15.16 -5.12 24.55
C GLU A 227 -16.14 -3.93 24.66
N LEU A 228 -17.45 -4.13 24.50
CA LEU A 228 -18.41 -3.01 24.41
C LEU A 228 -18.90 -2.52 25.79
N ALA A 229 -18.26 -1.50 26.35
CA ALA A 229 -18.62 -0.79 27.59
C ALA A 229 -18.02 0.64 27.67
N SER A 230 -18.47 1.47 28.63
CA SER A 230 -18.44 2.94 28.54
C SER A 230 -17.42 3.70 29.43
N LEU A 231 -16.75 4.74 28.86
CA LEU A 231 -16.67 6.15 29.34
C LEU A 231 -15.42 6.98 28.91
N ALA A 232 -15.64 7.91 27.96
CA ALA A 232 -15.16 9.32 27.92
C ALA A 232 -13.66 9.75 28.09
N THR A 233 -13.02 10.03 26.94
CA THR A 233 -12.38 11.33 26.56
C THR A 233 -11.08 11.85 27.25
N VAL A 234 -10.01 12.07 26.44
CA VAL A 234 -9.32 13.37 26.15
C VAL A 234 -8.06 13.16 25.27
N GLY A 235 -7.88 13.96 24.22
CA GLY A 235 -6.87 13.74 23.16
C GLY A 235 -5.49 14.40 23.29
N GLY A 236 -4.67 14.29 22.24
CA GLY A 236 -3.32 14.86 22.14
C GLY A 236 -2.79 14.97 20.70
N VAL A 237 -2.02 16.02 20.41
CA VAL A 237 -1.49 16.41 19.07
C VAL A 237 0.01 16.06 18.95
N LEU A 238 0.60 16.25 17.75
CA LEU A 238 2.03 16.37 17.34
C LEU A 238 2.43 15.25 16.35
N LEU A 239 3.20 15.39 15.25
CA LEU A 239 3.94 16.48 14.52
C LEU A 239 4.26 15.94 13.07
N ARG A 240 5.04 16.50 12.12
CA ARG A 240 6.02 17.62 12.07
C ARG A 240 6.23 18.15 10.62
N ARG A 241 6.20 19.47 10.37
CA ARG A 241 6.81 20.07 9.15
C ARG A 241 8.35 19.91 9.20
N ARG A 242 9.02 19.09 8.36
CA ARG A 242 10.50 19.07 8.34
C ARG A 242 11.28 18.71 7.05
N THR A 243 10.79 19.01 5.84
CA THR A 243 11.59 18.81 4.58
C THR A 243 11.71 20.02 3.65
N ARG A 244 11.07 21.17 3.95
CA ARG A 244 10.94 22.29 3.00
C ARG A 244 12.24 23.02 2.62
N THR A 245 13.33 22.88 3.38
CA THR A 245 14.61 23.55 3.10
C THR A 245 15.50 22.80 2.10
N ALA A 246 15.57 21.47 2.16
CA ALA A 246 16.45 20.68 1.27
C ALA A 246 16.06 20.80 -0.22
N ALA A 247 14.75 20.88 -0.52
CA ALA A 247 14.24 21.00 -1.87
C ALA A 247 14.67 22.30 -2.59
N VAL A 248 14.84 23.40 -1.85
CA VAL A 248 15.11 24.73 -2.44
C VAL A 248 16.54 24.84 -2.97
N ASP A 249 17.52 24.30 -2.25
CA ASP A 249 18.93 24.36 -2.68
C ASP A 249 19.24 23.35 -3.79
N LEU A 250 18.56 22.21 -3.82
CA LEU A 250 18.57 21.31 -4.98
C LEU A 250 18.00 22.03 -6.21
N ALA A 251 16.79 22.59 -6.11
CA ALA A 251 16.12 23.29 -7.22
C ALA A 251 16.94 24.47 -7.79
N ARG A 252 17.67 25.20 -6.94
CA ARG A 252 18.56 26.30 -7.36
C ARG A 252 19.79 25.83 -8.15
N ARG A 253 20.31 24.63 -7.86
CA ARG A 253 21.39 24.01 -8.64
C ARG A 253 20.85 23.41 -9.94
N SER A 254 19.77 22.63 -9.88
CA SER A 254 19.15 21.98 -11.03
C SER A 254 18.79 22.96 -12.16
N ARG A 255 18.29 24.17 -11.83
CA ARG A 255 17.94 25.19 -12.84
C ARG A 255 19.12 25.64 -13.72
N ARG A 256 20.38 25.55 -13.25
CA ARG A 256 21.58 25.97 -14.01
C ARG A 256 22.15 24.88 -14.93
N GLU A 257 21.80 23.62 -14.67
CA GLU A 257 22.15 22.48 -15.52
C GLU A 257 21.02 22.17 -16.51
N ALA A 258 19.76 22.29 -16.08
CA ALA A 258 18.57 22.16 -16.94
C ALA A 258 18.58 23.15 -18.11
N ALA A 259 19.06 24.39 -17.90
CA ALA A 259 19.23 25.37 -18.97
C ALA A 259 20.31 24.99 -20.02
N ARG A 260 21.20 24.04 -19.72
CA ARG A 260 22.21 23.49 -20.66
C ARG A 260 21.79 22.17 -21.30
N HIS A 261 20.79 21.49 -20.75
CA HIS A 261 20.24 20.22 -21.24
C HIS A 261 18.70 20.24 -21.21
N ALA A 262 18.11 21.24 -21.87
CA ALA A 262 16.68 21.54 -21.80
C ALA A 262 15.81 20.34 -22.19
N ASP A 263 16.15 19.64 -23.28
CA ASP A 263 15.38 18.50 -23.79
C ASP A 263 15.40 17.30 -22.85
N ALA A 264 16.53 17.06 -22.15
CA ALA A 264 16.63 16.03 -21.13
C ALA A 264 15.84 16.40 -19.86
N ALA A 265 15.79 17.69 -19.50
CA ALA A 265 14.97 18.18 -18.40
C ALA A 265 13.46 18.11 -18.73
N VAL A 266 13.07 18.43 -19.97
CA VAL A 266 11.69 18.31 -20.47
C VAL A 266 11.27 16.83 -20.54
N LEU A 267 12.15 15.93 -21.00
CA LEU A 267 11.91 14.49 -20.94
C LEU A 267 11.71 14.03 -19.49
N GLY A 268 12.59 14.42 -18.57
CA GLY A 268 12.47 14.06 -17.15
C GLY A 268 11.16 14.55 -16.53
N ALA A 269 10.77 15.80 -16.79
CA ALA A 269 9.50 16.36 -16.33
C ALA A 269 8.28 15.64 -16.94
N ALA A 270 8.33 15.27 -18.21
CA ALA A 270 7.26 14.51 -18.87
C ALA A 270 7.10 13.11 -18.28
N LEU A 271 8.19 12.40 -17.96
CA LEU A 271 8.16 11.09 -17.31
C LEU A 271 7.57 11.17 -15.90
N ALA A 272 7.95 12.18 -15.11
CA ALA A 272 7.36 12.45 -13.80
C ALA A 272 5.85 12.71 -13.89
N ALA A 273 5.45 13.57 -14.84
CA ALA A 273 4.06 13.93 -15.06
C ALA A 273 3.19 12.74 -15.53
N VAL A 274 3.75 11.78 -16.29
CA VAL A 274 3.02 10.57 -16.68
C VAL A 274 2.78 9.63 -15.50
N VAL A 275 3.74 9.45 -14.58
CA VAL A 275 3.53 8.59 -13.39
C VAL A 275 2.45 9.18 -12.49
N VAL A 276 2.62 10.43 -12.06
CA VAL A 276 1.67 11.11 -11.16
C VAL A 276 0.31 11.29 -11.84
N GLY A 277 0.31 11.59 -13.14
CA GLY A 277 -0.90 11.70 -13.96
C GLY A 277 -1.67 10.38 -14.12
N VAL A 278 -0.99 9.24 -14.19
CA VAL A 278 -1.65 7.92 -14.24
C VAL A 278 -2.36 7.61 -12.91
N ARG A 279 -1.73 7.86 -11.76
CA ARG A 279 -2.43 7.67 -10.47
C ARG A 279 -3.60 8.64 -10.30
N ALA A 280 -3.40 9.93 -10.59
CA ALA A 280 -4.45 10.93 -10.50
C ALA A 280 -5.63 10.64 -11.46
N ALA A 281 -5.35 10.14 -12.66
CA ALA A 281 -6.38 9.69 -13.59
C ALA A 281 -7.08 8.41 -13.12
N GLY A 282 -6.36 7.45 -12.52
CA GLY A 282 -6.96 6.22 -12.00
C GLY A 282 -7.96 6.49 -10.89
N VAL A 283 -7.54 7.19 -9.83
CA VAL A 283 -8.40 7.58 -8.70
C VAL A 283 -9.53 8.51 -9.17
N GLY A 284 -9.24 9.47 -10.05
CA GLY A 284 -10.25 10.39 -10.59
C GLY A 284 -11.31 9.70 -11.47
N LEU A 285 -10.94 8.65 -12.21
CA LEU A 285 -11.88 7.84 -13.01
C LEU A 285 -12.68 6.86 -12.13
N GLU A 286 -12.09 6.34 -11.06
CA GLU A 286 -12.78 5.50 -10.08
C GLU A 286 -13.90 6.29 -9.40
N LEU A 287 -13.57 7.45 -8.81
CA LEU A 287 -14.53 8.35 -8.15
C LEU A 287 -15.61 8.89 -9.12
N ALA A 288 -15.28 9.10 -10.40
CA ALA A 288 -16.24 9.55 -11.41
C ALA A 288 -17.14 8.43 -11.97
N TYR A 289 -16.73 7.16 -11.84
CA TYR A 289 -17.41 6.01 -12.43
C TYR A 289 -17.35 4.76 -11.52
N PRO A 290 -17.92 4.81 -10.30
CA PRO A 290 -17.82 3.72 -9.31
C PRO A 290 -18.43 2.38 -9.77
N SER A 291 -19.29 2.39 -10.80
CA SER A 291 -19.85 1.18 -11.41
C SER A 291 -18.92 0.49 -12.41
N LEU A 292 -17.75 1.07 -12.75
CA LEU A 292 -16.74 0.41 -13.57
C LEU A 292 -15.83 -0.48 -12.71
N PRO A 293 -15.64 -1.77 -13.05
CA PRO A 293 -14.66 -2.60 -12.37
C PRO A 293 -13.26 -1.96 -12.43
N PRO A 294 -12.53 -1.76 -11.32
CA PRO A 294 -11.27 -1.01 -11.31
C PRO A 294 -10.21 -1.51 -12.31
N LYS A 295 -10.23 -2.81 -12.63
CA LYS A 295 -9.35 -3.42 -13.65
C LYS A 295 -9.58 -2.89 -15.07
N ALA A 296 -10.79 -2.41 -15.38
CA ALA A 296 -11.12 -1.77 -16.66
C ALA A 296 -10.54 -0.35 -16.78
N ILE A 297 -10.32 0.35 -15.66
CA ILE A 297 -9.62 1.63 -15.57
C ILE A 297 -8.10 1.39 -15.56
N ALA A 298 -7.65 0.42 -14.74
CA ALA A 298 -6.23 0.14 -14.54
C ALA A 298 -5.53 -0.39 -15.80
N GLY A 299 -6.15 -1.29 -16.56
CA GLY A 299 -5.56 -1.90 -17.76
C GLY A 299 -5.11 -0.89 -18.83
N PRO A 300 -5.99 0.04 -19.29
CA PRO A 300 -5.61 1.08 -20.24
C PRO A 300 -4.54 2.03 -19.70
N LEU A 301 -4.64 2.45 -18.44
CA LEU A 301 -3.65 3.34 -17.80
C LEU A 301 -2.28 2.65 -17.62
N TYR A 302 -2.25 1.34 -17.39
CA TYR A 302 -1.01 0.56 -17.37
C TYR A 302 -0.26 0.62 -18.69
N LEU A 303 -0.96 0.57 -19.83
CA LEU A 303 -0.33 0.67 -21.15
C LEU A 303 0.33 2.05 -21.36
N VAL A 304 -0.18 3.11 -20.73
CA VAL A 304 0.45 4.44 -20.72
C VAL A 304 1.78 4.41 -19.97
N LEU A 305 1.92 3.63 -18.89
CA LEU A 305 3.21 3.42 -18.23
C LEU A 305 4.12 2.49 -19.04
N ALA A 306 3.64 1.28 -19.33
CA ALA A 306 4.41 0.19 -19.91
C ALA A 306 4.96 0.51 -21.31
N VAL A 307 4.16 1.19 -22.15
CA VAL A 307 4.53 1.58 -23.53
C VAL A 307 4.84 3.07 -23.63
N GLY A 308 4.08 3.94 -22.95
CA GLY A 308 4.23 5.38 -23.05
C GLY A 308 5.54 5.93 -22.47
N LEU A 309 6.04 5.38 -21.35
CA LEU A 309 7.33 5.82 -20.79
C LEU A 309 8.51 5.47 -21.74
N PRO A 310 8.66 4.23 -22.26
CA PRO A 310 9.62 3.95 -23.35
C PRO A 310 9.41 4.79 -24.61
N ALA A 311 8.16 5.00 -25.04
CA ALA A 311 7.86 5.78 -26.24
C ALA A 311 8.31 7.25 -26.10
N LEU A 312 8.06 7.89 -24.95
CA LEU A 312 8.53 9.25 -24.67
C LEU A 312 10.06 9.36 -24.71
N VAL A 313 10.77 8.38 -24.13
CA VAL A 313 12.24 8.31 -24.20
C VAL A 313 12.71 8.10 -25.65
N VAL A 314 12.10 7.18 -26.40
CA VAL A 314 12.43 6.91 -27.81
C VAL A 314 12.15 8.12 -28.71
N LEU A 315 11.14 8.93 -28.40
CA LEU A 315 10.81 10.15 -29.15
C LEU A 315 11.75 11.31 -28.81
N ARG A 316 12.03 11.58 -27.52
CA ARG A 316 12.75 12.78 -27.08
C ARG A 316 14.27 12.62 -26.94
N ALA A 317 14.77 11.43 -26.59
CA ALA A 317 16.20 11.24 -26.33
C ALA A 317 17.09 11.27 -27.60
N ARG A 318 16.51 11.47 -28.80
CA ARG A 318 17.26 11.48 -30.07
C ARG A 318 18.37 12.53 -30.12
N GLU A 319 18.08 13.72 -29.62
CA GLU A 319 18.90 14.93 -29.78
C GLU A 319 19.64 15.32 -28.48
N CYS A 320 19.45 14.52 -27.42
CA CYS A 320 20.17 14.64 -26.17
C CYS A 320 21.58 14.02 -26.25
N ASP A 321 22.53 14.52 -25.46
CA ASP A 321 23.73 13.75 -25.11
C ASP A 321 23.31 12.44 -24.37
N PRO A 322 23.90 11.26 -24.65
CA PRO A 322 23.48 10.00 -24.04
C PRO A 322 23.57 9.95 -22.51
N ALA A 323 24.51 10.67 -21.88
CA ALA A 323 24.60 10.77 -20.43
C ALA A 323 23.57 11.77 -19.87
N ALA A 324 23.33 12.89 -20.56
CA ALA A 324 22.27 13.82 -20.20
C ALA A 324 20.87 13.15 -20.31
N ALA A 325 20.64 12.36 -21.36
CA ALA A 325 19.40 11.59 -21.54
C ALA A 325 19.17 10.59 -20.40
N ALA A 326 20.20 9.81 -20.05
CA ALA A 326 20.15 8.87 -18.94
C ALA A 326 19.86 9.56 -17.59
N LEU A 327 20.51 10.70 -17.34
CA LEU A 327 20.30 11.50 -16.13
C LEU A 327 18.89 12.11 -16.09
N GLY A 328 18.39 12.60 -17.23
CA GLY A 328 17.02 13.12 -17.36
C GLY A 328 15.96 12.07 -17.05
N VAL A 329 16.15 10.82 -17.53
CA VAL A 329 15.29 9.68 -17.15
C VAL A 329 15.41 9.36 -15.66
N ALA A 330 16.63 9.16 -15.14
CA ALA A 330 16.84 8.74 -13.76
C ALA A 330 16.32 9.76 -12.73
N VAL A 331 16.57 11.05 -12.96
CA VAL A 331 16.07 12.14 -12.09
C VAL A 331 14.58 12.37 -12.29
N GLY A 332 14.09 12.33 -13.53
CA GLY A 332 12.69 12.60 -13.86
C GLY A 332 11.75 11.50 -13.36
N LEU A 333 11.94 10.27 -13.81
CA LEU A 333 11.12 9.14 -13.39
C LEU A 333 11.31 8.83 -11.90
N GLY A 334 12.52 9.03 -11.36
CA GLY A 334 12.80 8.89 -9.92
C GLY A 334 12.06 9.93 -9.07
N ALA A 335 12.01 11.20 -9.51
CA ALA A 335 11.18 12.21 -8.88
C ALA A 335 9.68 11.91 -9.03
N GLY A 336 9.26 11.33 -10.16
CA GLY A 336 7.91 10.80 -10.36
C GLY A 336 7.53 9.78 -9.28
N PHE A 337 8.37 8.76 -9.05
CA PHE A 337 8.15 7.77 -7.98
C PHE A 337 8.13 8.40 -6.58
N VAL A 338 9.05 9.33 -6.27
CA VAL A 338 9.08 10.00 -4.96
C VAL A 338 7.83 10.84 -4.72
N VAL A 339 7.30 11.52 -5.75
CA VAL A 339 6.02 12.24 -5.65
C VAL A 339 4.84 11.29 -5.56
N ASP A 340 4.86 10.17 -6.28
CA ASP A 340 3.81 9.14 -6.22
C ASP A 340 3.68 8.56 -4.80
N PHE A 341 4.77 8.06 -4.21
CA PHE A 341 4.76 7.56 -2.83
C PHE A 341 4.44 8.66 -1.80
N ALA A 342 4.94 9.89 -1.98
CA ALA A 342 4.62 11.01 -1.09
C ALA A 342 3.16 11.49 -1.19
N ALA A 343 2.45 11.16 -2.28
CA ALA A 343 1.02 11.41 -2.44
C ALA A 343 0.16 10.28 -1.84
N LEU A 344 0.71 9.07 -1.71
CA LEU A 344 0.09 7.97 -0.95
C LEU A 344 0.27 8.12 0.56
N GLY A 345 1.38 8.72 1.01
CA GLY A 345 1.72 8.86 2.44
C GLY A 345 2.32 7.60 3.09
N VAL A 346 2.04 6.44 2.51
CA VAL A 346 2.43 5.09 2.98
C VAL A 346 3.94 4.86 3.10
N ALA A 347 4.32 3.92 3.98
CA ALA A 347 5.68 3.39 4.02
C ALA A 347 6.02 2.65 2.71
N VAL A 348 7.26 2.78 2.21
CA VAL A 348 7.68 2.19 0.93
C VAL A 348 8.52 0.92 1.18
N PRO A 349 8.03 -0.28 0.81
CA PRO A 349 8.77 -1.53 1.00
C PRO A 349 10.17 -1.57 0.35
N PRO A 350 11.20 -2.17 0.98
CA PRO A 350 12.56 -2.17 0.44
C PRO A 350 12.73 -2.90 -0.90
N ASP A 351 12.02 -4.01 -1.10
CA ASP A 351 11.96 -4.75 -2.37
C ASP A 351 11.48 -3.85 -3.51
N LEU A 352 10.48 -3.01 -3.23
CA LEU A 352 9.88 -2.08 -4.16
C LEU A 352 10.87 -0.98 -4.56
N ILE A 353 11.61 -0.42 -3.59
CA ILE A 353 12.65 0.58 -3.87
C ILE A 353 13.70 -0.02 -4.82
N VAL A 354 14.13 -1.26 -4.57
CA VAL A 354 15.08 -1.98 -5.42
C VAL A 354 14.51 -2.26 -6.81
N HIS A 355 13.24 -2.68 -6.92
CA HIS A 355 12.52 -2.85 -8.18
C HIS A 355 12.44 -1.53 -8.98
N ARG A 356 12.07 -0.42 -8.35
CA ARG A 356 12.01 0.90 -9.00
C ARG A 356 13.39 1.35 -9.48
N ILE A 357 14.47 1.05 -8.75
CA ILE A 357 15.85 1.30 -9.19
C ILE A 357 16.19 0.47 -10.44
N ALA A 358 15.75 -0.79 -10.53
CA ALA A 358 15.91 -1.61 -11.74
C ALA A 358 15.16 -1.01 -12.94
N LEU A 359 13.91 -0.56 -12.78
CA LEU A 359 13.16 0.12 -13.85
C LEU A 359 13.82 1.42 -14.31
N LEU A 360 14.35 2.23 -13.38
CA LEU A 360 15.12 3.45 -13.69
C LEU A 360 16.39 3.13 -14.50
N ALA A 361 17.12 2.07 -14.12
CA ALA A 361 18.31 1.64 -14.83
C ALA A 361 18.00 1.13 -16.24
N ALA A 362 16.94 0.32 -16.39
CA ALA A 362 16.49 -0.20 -17.69
C ALA A 362 16.09 0.93 -18.66
N LEU A 363 15.25 1.87 -18.21
CA LEU A 363 14.82 3.01 -19.02
C LEU A 363 15.97 4.01 -19.28
N GLY A 364 16.94 4.11 -18.37
CA GLY A 364 18.21 4.81 -18.60
C GLY A 364 19.04 4.18 -19.73
N VAL A 365 19.07 2.84 -19.84
CA VAL A 365 19.73 2.14 -20.96
C VAL A 365 18.98 2.37 -22.28
N VAL A 366 17.63 2.42 -22.28
CA VAL A 366 16.83 2.85 -23.44
C VAL A 366 17.25 4.24 -23.90
N ALA A 367 17.40 5.20 -22.97
CA ALA A 367 17.82 6.56 -23.29
C ALA A 367 19.23 6.63 -23.89
N ILE A 368 20.21 5.92 -23.30
CA ILE A 368 21.59 5.85 -23.83
C ILE A 368 21.59 5.26 -25.24
N GLY A 369 20.91 4.13 -25.43
CA GLY A 369 20.83 3.47 -26.74
C GLY A 369 20.18 4.36 -27.79
N ARG A 370 19.10 5.06 -27.41
CA ARG A 370 18.36 5.96 -28.31
C ARG A 370 19.20 7.17 -28.76
N ALA A 371 19.86 7.84 -27.81
CA ALA A 371 20.71 9.01 -28.05
C ALA A 371 21.97 8.64 -28.84
N ALA A 372 22.57 7.49 -28.55
CA ALA A 372 23.77 7.00 -29.23
C ALA A 372 23.53 6.36 -30.61
N ALA A 373 22.27 6.30 -31.07
CA ALA A 373 21.81 5.51 -32.23
C ALA A 373 22.23 4.02 -32.17
N ASP A 374 22.43 3.50 -30.96
CA ASP A 374 22.99 2.18 -30.66
C ASP A 374 21.84 1.17 -30.50
N ARG A 375 21.44 0.53 -31.61
CA ARG A 375 20.30 -0.39 -31.65
C ARG A 375 20.42 -1.57 -30.67
N PRO A 376 21.57 -2.26 -30.53
CA PRO A 376 21.74 -3.30 -29.51
C PRO A 376 21.51 -2.80 -28.09
N VAL A 377 22.07 -1.64 -27.71
CA VAL A 377 21.86 -1.05 -26.37
C VAL A 377 20.41 -0.65 -26.16
N LEU A 378 19.75 -0.06 -27.17
CA LEU A 378 18.33 0.28 -27.12
C LEU A 378 17.44 -0.96 -26.91
N ALA A 379 17.71 -2.04 -27.65
CA ALA A 379 16.98 -3.30 -27.53
C ALA A 379 17.20 -3.96 -26.16
N ALA A 380 18.43 -3.96 -25.64
CA ALA A 380 18.75 -4.49 -24.32
C ALA A 380 18.02 -3.72 -23.19
N GLY A 381 17.96 -2.39 -23.27
CA GLY A 381 17.18 -1.57 -22.33
C GLY A 381 15.68 -1.81 -22.41
N ALA A 382 15.14 -1.95 -23.62
CA ALA A 382 13.71 -2.22 -23.83
C ALA A 382 13.31 -3.61 -23.35
N LEU A 383 14.16 -4.63 -23.56
CA LEU A 383 13.97 -5.97 -23.03
C LEU A 383 14.08 -5.99 -21.50
N ALA A 384 15.06 -5.29 -20.92
CA ALA A 384 15.19 -5.13 -19.47
C ALA A 384 13.95 -4.49 -18.83
N TRP A 385 13.38 -3.46 -19.47
CA TRP A 385 12.13 -2.83 -19.06
C TRP A 385 10.94 -3.79 -19.14
N ALA A 386 10.79 -4.49 -20.27
CA ALA A 386 9.71 -5.46 -20.46
C ALA A 386 9.78 -6.63 -19.46
N ILE A 387 10.97 -7.14 -19.16
CA ILE A 387 11.17 -8.19 -18.14
C ILE A 387 10.85 -7.64 -16.75
N GLY A 388 11.32 -6.43 -16.41
CA GLY A 388 11.02 -5.80 -15.11
C GLY A 388 9.52 -5.62 -14.86
N LEU A 389 8.75 -5.33 -15.91
CA LEU A 389 7.28 -5.25 -15.85
C LEU A 389 6.57 -6.61 -15.94
N ALA A 390 7.19 -7.63 -16.52
CA ALA A 390 6.56 -8.95 -16.69
C ALA A 390 6.72 -9.85 -15.45
N LEU A 391 7.83 -9.75 -14.72
CA LEU A 391 8.09 -10.62 -13.55
C LEU A 391 7.05 -10.48 -12.42
N PRO A 392 6.57 -9.27 -12.03
CA PRO A 392 5.51 -9.17 -11.03
C PRO A 392 4.15 -9.67 -11.53
N LEU A 393 3.85 -9.49 -12.82
CA LEU A 393 2.61 -9.97 -13.45
C LEU A 393 2.55 -11.49 -13.59
N ALA A 394 3.68 -12.17 -13.36
CA ALA A 394 3.81 -13.62 -13.29
C ALA A 394 4.06 -14.12 -11.86
N ASP A 395 3.89 -13.25 -10.85
CA ASP A 395 4.14 -13.49 -9.42
C ASP A 395 5.53 -14.11 -9.11
N VAL A 396 6.54 -13.72 -9.89
CA VAL A 396 7.95 -14.11 -9.68
C VAL A 396 8.67 -13.15 -8.72
N ILE A 397 8.24 -11.87 -8.70
CA ILE A 397 8.71 -10.78 -7.82
C ILE A 397 7.54 -9.86 -7.44
#